data_AF-A0A349KR75-F1
#
_entry.id   AF-A0A349KR75-F1
#
_cell.length_a   1.000
_cell.length_b   1.000
_cell.length_c   1.000
_cell.angle_alpha   90.00
_cell.angle_beta   90.00
_cell.angle_gamma   90.00
#
_symmetry.space_group_name_H-M   'P 1'
#
loop_
_entity.id
_entity.type
_entity.pdbx_description
1 polymer ?
#
loop_
_entity_poly.entity_id
_entity_poly.type
_entity_poly.pdbx_seq_one_letter_code
_entity_poly.pdbx_strand_id
1 'polypeptide(L)'
;MPPYEECTDLVDAGLDLFDRPQQMTLRTFEAWYAMKTAAKSDGLELNLVSAYRSIEYQCGLIHRKLEEGWLIDDILLINAIPGYSEHHTGRALDLHAGDG
;
A
#
# COMPACT_ATOMS: atom_id res chain seq x y z
N MET A 1 -19.33 -7.22 -0.91
CA MET A 1 -18.03 -7.54 -0.27
C MET A 1 -18.12 -7.09 1.17
N PRO A 2 -17.65 -7.86 2.17
CA PRO A 2 -17.54 -7.35 3.54
C PRO A 2 -16.43 -6.29 3.64
N PRO A 3 -16.49 -5.35 4.60
CA PRO A 3 -15.39 -4.43 4.86
C PRO A 3 -14.17 -5.19 5.42
N TYR A 4 -12.98 -4.66 5.15
CA TYR A 4 -11.73 -5.11 5.77
C TYR A 4 -11.55 -4.43 7.13
N GLU A 5 -11.30 -5.21 8.17
CA GLU A 5 -10.84 -4.66 9.45
C GLU A 5 -9.44 -4.06 9.29
N GLU A 6 -9.26 -2.90 9.91
CA GLU A 6 -7.97 -2.23 9.96
C GLU A 6 -7.02 -2.99 10.90
N CYS A 7 -5.86 -3.39 10.38
CA CYS A 7 -4.87 -4.10 11.17
C CYS A 7 -4.10 -3.12 12.07
N THR A 8 -4.03 -3.43 13.36
CA THR A 8 -3.26 -2.65 14.34
C THR A 8 -1.88 -3.24 14.62
N ASP A 9 -1.68 -4.53 14.32
CA ASP A 9 -0.45 -5.27 14.59
C ASP A 9 0.52 -5.15 13.41
N LEU A 10 1.13 -3.98 13.30
CA LEU A 10 2.01 -3.61 12.19
C LEU A 10 3.46 -3.42 12.66
N VAL A 11 4.40 -3.76 11.78
CA VAL A 11 5.82 -3.47 11.95
C VAL A 11 6.27 -2.41 10.95
N ASP A 12 7.31 -1.66 11.30
CA ASP A 12 7.99 -0.75 10.38
C ASP A 12 8.62 -1.55 9.23
N ALA A 13 8.38 -1.10 8.00
CA ALA A 13 8.90 -1.73 6.79
C ALA A 13 9.88 -0.84 6.02
N GLY A 14 10.39 0.22 6.66
CA GLY A 14 11.23 1.23 6.03
C GLY A 14 10.45 2.14 5.08
N LEU A 15 11.19 2.75 4.16
CA LEU A 15 10.65 3.72 3.20
C LEU A 15 10.26 3.03 1.89
N ASP A 16 9.20 3.53 1.26
CA ASP A 16 8.84 3.20 -0.12
C ASP A 16 9.71 3.94 -1.15
N LEU A 17 9.43 3.70 -2.44
CA LEU A 17 10.07 4.33 -3.59
C LEU A 17 9.99 5.87 -3.59
N PHE A 18 9.08 6.45 -2.81
CA PHE A 18 8.84 7.89 -2.71
C PHE A 18 9.24 8.46 -1.33
N ASP A 19 10.11 7.76 -0.61
CA ASP A 19 10.60 8.13 0.73
C ASP A 19 9.51 8.24 1.81
N ARG A 20 8.39 7.53 1.65
CA ARG A 20 7.29 7.52 2.62
C ARG A 20 7.39 6.30 3.53
N PRO A 21 7.24 6.46 4.86
CA PRO A 21 7.28 5.33 5.78
C PRO A 21 6.15 4.35 5.48
N GLN A 22 6.49 3.07 5.47
CA GLN A 22 5.56 1.97 5.25
C GLN A 22 5.47 1.08 6.47
N GLN A 23 4.30 0.51 6.65
CA GLN A 23 4.03 -0.48 7.67
C GLN A 23 3.32 -1.68 7.04
N MET A 24 3.46 -2.86 7.64
CA MET A 24 2.75 -4.08 7.22
C MET A 24 2.74 -5.08 8.37
N THR A 25 1.99 -6.17 8.25
CA THR A 25 2.08 -7.23 9.27
C THR A 25 3.47 -7.88 9.27
N LEU A 26 3.92 -8.42 10.40
CA LEU A 26 5.22 -9.10 10.49
C LEU A 26 5.38 -10.21 9.43
N ARG A 27 4.34 -11.02 9.22
CA ARG A 27 4.38 -12.10 8.20
C ARG A 27 4.50 -11.55 6.78
N THR A 28 3.83 -10.44 6.48
CA THR A 28 3.94 -9.78 5.18
C THR A 28 5.33 -9.20 4.99
N PHE A 29 5.94 -8.63 6.04
CA PHE A 29 7.31 -8.13 5.99
C PHE A 29 8.32 -9.24 5.72
N GLU A 30 8.22 -10.36 6.43
CA GLU A 30 9.10 -11.52 6.21
C GLU A 30 9.00 -12.06 4.77
N ALA A 31 7.78 -12.20 4.26
CA ALA A 31 7.54 -12.66 2.89
C ALA A 31 8.03 -11.66 1.84
N TRP A 32 7.79 -10.35 2.05
CA TRP A 32 8.29 -9.28 1.19
C TRP A 32 9.81 -9.28 1.14
N TYR A 33 10.47 -9.34 2.30
CA TYR A 33 11.93 -9.36 2.39
C TYR A 33 12.52 -10.56 1.64
N ALA A 34 11.97 -11.75 1.86
CA ALA A 34 12.40 -12.96 1.15
C ALA A 34 12.22 -12.83 -0.37
N MET A 35 11.08 -12.30 -0.84
CA MET A 35 10.82 -12.07 -2.25
C MET A 35 11.78 -11.04 -2.86
N LYS A 36 12.03 -9.91 -2.17
CA LYS A 36 12.97 -8.88 -2.61
C LYS A 36 14.39 -9.42 -2.71
N THR A 37 14.83 -10.23 -1.75
CA THR A 37 16.16 -10.86 -1.77
C THR A 37 16.30 -11.84 -2.93
N ALA A 38 15.28 -12.68 -3.18
CA ALA A 38 15.30 -13.63 -4.29
C ALA A 38 15.30 -12.91 -5.66
N ALA A 39 14.48 -11.86 -5.83
CA ALA A 39 14.50 -11.05 -7.03
C ALA A 39 15.89 -10.44 -7.27
N LYS A 40 16.51 -9.91 -6.22
CA LYS A 40 17.87 -9.33 -6.30
C LYS A 40 18.92 -10.36 -6.71
N SER A 41 18.84 -11.60 -6.23
CA SER A 41 19.78 -12.66 -6.66
C SER A 41 19.64 -13.02 -8.14
N ASP A 42 18.45 -12.79 -8.71
CA ASP A 42 18.17 -12.99 -10.13
C ASP A 42 18.48 -11.73 -10.98
N GLY A 43 19.04 -10.69 -10.36
CA GLY A 43 19.35 -9.42 -11.04
C GLY A 43 18.14 -8.53 -11.30
N LEU A 44 17.00 -8.80 -10.64
CA LEU A 44 15.78 -7.98 -10.71
C LEU A 44 15.69 -7.08 -9.48
N GLU A 45 15.39 -5.80 -9.73
CA GLU A 45 15.13 -4.84 -8.66
C GLU A 45 13.63 -4.65 -8.44
N LEU A 46 13.18 -4.91 -7.21
CA LEU A 46 11.80 -4.68 -6.76
C LEU A 46 11.76 -3.57 -5.72
N ASN A 47 10.91 -2.59 -5.99
CA ASN A 47 10.69 -1.41 -5.16
C ASN A 47 9.29 -1.44 -4.56
N LEU A 48 9.19 -1.12 -3.27
CA LEU A 48 7.90 -0.99 -2.58
C LEU A 48 7.28 0.35 -2.98
N VAL A 49 6.03 0.34 -3.45
CA VAL A 49 5.28 1.56 -3.79
C VAL A 49 4.30 1.91 -2.66
N SER A 50 3.65 0.90 -2.09
CA SER A 50 2.77 1.06 -0.92
C SER A 50 2.52 -0.25 -0.21
N ALA A 51 2.26 -0.16 1.10
CA ALA A 51 1.85 -1.27 1.95
C ALA A 51 0.59 -0.91 2.74
N TYR A 52 0.59 -0.98 4.07
CA TYR A 52 -0.56 -0.62 4.89
C TYR A 52 -1.06 0.80 4.61
N ARG A 53 -2.38 0.95 4.54
CA ARG A 53 -3.08 2.24 4.54
C ARG A 53 -4.22 2.17 5.53
N SER A 54 -4.27 3.12 6.46
CA SER A 54 -5.43 3.26 7.34
C SER A 54 -6.67 3.69 6.55
N ILE A 55 -7.85 3.45 7.12
CA ILE A 55 -9.12 3.94 6.62
C ILE A 55 -9.07 5.47 6.54
N GLU A 56 -8.55 6.12 7.59
CA GLU A 56 -8.42 7.58 7.66
C GLU A 56 -7.52 8.13 6.53
N TYR A 57 -6.39 7.47 6.26
CA TYR A 57 -5.52 7.84 5.15
C TYR A 57 -6.24 7.72 3.80
N GLN A 58 -7.01 6.64 3.60
CA GLN A 58 -7.79 6.44 2.39
C GLN A 58 -8.88 7.52 2.23
N CYS A 59 -9.55 7.91 3.32
CA CYS A 59 -10.47 9.05 3.33
C CYS A 59 -9.77 10.34 2.90
N GLY A 60 -8.58 10.61 3.44
CA GLY A 60 -7.77 11.78 3.08
C GLY A 60 -7.40 11.83 1.59
N LEU A 61 -7.07 10.69 0.97
CA LEU A 61 -6.81 10.60 -0.47
C LEU A 61 -8.04 11.00 -1.30
N ILE A 62 -9.22 10.51 -0.91
CA ILE A 62 -10.47 10.81 -1.61
C ILE A 62 -10.83 12.30 -1.42
N HIS A 63 -10.74 12.81 -0.19
CA HIS A 63 -10.99 14.22 0.10
C HIS A 63 -10.10 15.15 -0.72
N ARG A 64 -8.79 14.89 -0.78
CA ARG A 64 -7.87 15.70 -1.58
C ARG A 64 -8.25 15.72 -3.06
N LYS A 65 -8.63 14.57 -3.64
CA LYS A 65 -9.05 14.51 -5.06
C LYS A 65 -10.36 15.25 -5.32
N LEU A 66 -11.30 15.20 -4.38
CA LEU A 66 -12.54 15.98 -4.45
C LEU A 66 -12.26 17.49 -4.42
N GLU A 67 -11.34 17.92 -3.55
CA GLU A 67 -10.89 19.33 -3.49
C GLU A 67 -10.17 19.77 -4.76
N GLU A 68 -9.45 18.86 -5.42
CA GLU A 68 -8.85 19.05 -6.75
C GLU A 68 -9.88 19.07 -7.89
N GLY A 69 -11.17 18.90 -7.60
CA GLY A 69 -12.27 19.00 -8.56
C GLY A 69 -12.59 17.70 -9.32
N TRP A 70 -12.06 16.57 -8.89
CA TRP A 70 -12.38 15.27 -9.49
C TRP A 70 -13.79 14.83 -9.13
N LEU A 71 -14.45 14.12 -10.05
CA LEU A 71 -15.74 13.49 -9.75
C LEU A 71 -15.52 12.26 -8.87
N ILE A 72 -16.45 12.03 -7.94
CA ILE A 72 -16.36 10.86 -7.05
C ILE A 72 -16.30 9.54 -7.83
N ASP A 73 -17.03 9.45 -8.95
CA ASP A 73 -17.04 8.26 -9.80
C ASP A 73 -15.65 8.00 -10.40
N ASP A 74 -14.94 9.04 -10.85
CA ASP A 74 -13.57 8.92 -11.38
C ASP A 74 -12.56 8.55 -10.29
N ILE A 75 -12.74 9.09 -9.07
CA ILE A 75 -11.89 8.76 -7.93
C ILE A 75 -12.03 7.27 -7.58
N LEU A 76 -13.26 6.76 -7.54
CA LEU A 76 -13.53 5.38 -7.15
C LEU A 76 -13.08 4.34 -8.19
N LEU A 77 -12.74 4.75 -9.41
CA LEU A 77 -12.08 3.88 -10.40
C LEU A 77 -10.63 3.57 -10.05
N ILE A 78 -9.96 4.42 -9.28
CA ILE A 78 -8.53 4.31 -8.96
C ILE A 78 -8.24 4.23 -7.46
N ASN A 79 -9.22 4.55 -6.61
CA ASN A 79 -9.13 4.47 -5.17
C ASN A 79 -10.25 3.57 -4.63
N ALA A 80 -9.86 2.54 -3.87
CA ALA A 80 -10.83 1.75 -3.13
C ALA A 80 -11.64 2.61 -2.16
N ILE A 81 -12.91 2.27 -1.98
CA ILE A 81 -13.77 2.88 -0.95
C ILE A 81 -13.13 2.64 0.43
N PRO A 82 -13.09 3.62 1.35
CA PRO A 82 -12.56 3.41 2.70
C PRO A 82 -13.27 2.25 3.40
N GLY A 83 -12.50 1.36 4.03
CA GLY A 83 -12.98 0.11 4.59
C GLY A 83 -13.07 -1.04 3.58
N TYR A 84 -12.78 -0.83 2.30
CA TYR A 84 -12.82 -1.86 1.25
C TYR A 84 -11.49 -2.02 0.50
N SER A 85 -10.42 -1.40 0.99
CA SER A 85 -9.05 -1.61 0.49
C SER A 85 -8.38 -2.80 1.18
N GLU A 86 -7.76 -3.69 0.42
CA GLU A 86 -6.95 -4.78 0.99
C GLU A 86 -5.74 -4.25 1.78
N HIS A 87 -5.28 -3.03 1.48
CA HIS A 87 -4.22 -2.36 2.23
C HIS A 87 -4.57 -2.13 3.71
N HIS A 88 -5.85 -2.08 4.07
CA HIS A 88 -6.27 -1.97 5.47
C HIS A 88 -5.82 -3.17 6.31
N THR A 89 -5.65 -4.33 5.68
CA THR A 89 -5.24 -5.56 6.38
C THR A 89 -3.75 -5.59 6.71
N GLY A 90 -2.94 -4.66 6.17
CA GLY A 90 -1.48 -4.70 6.28
C GLY A 90 -0.84 -5.87 5.53
N ARG A 91 -1.59 -6.55 4.64
CA ARG A 91 -1.13 -7.72 3.89
C ARG A 91 -1.00 -7.51 2.38
N ALA A 92 -1.47 -6.38 1.87
CA ALA A 92 -1.34 -5.99 0.47
C ALA A 92 -0.12 -5.10 0.24
N LEU A 93 0.53 -5.29 -0.92
CA LEU A 93 1.73 -4.55 -1.35
C LEU A 93 1.55 -4.14 -2.81
N ASP A 94 1.78 -2.87 -3.10
CA ASP A 94 2.00 -2.40 -4.47
C ASP A 94 3.50 -2.34 -4.73
N LEU A 95 3.94 -2.90 -5.85
CA LEU A 95 5.35 -3.04 -6.19
C LEU A 95 5.64 -2.47 -7.58
N HIS A 96 6.87 -1.98 -7.76
CA HIS A 96 7.41 -1.58 -9.05
C HIS A 96 8.67 -2.41 -9.34
N ALA A 97 8.83 -2.81 -10.61
CA ALA A 97 10.01 -3.52 -11.07
C ALA A 97 10.82 -2.62 -12.01
N GLY A 98 12.10 -2.41 -11.68
CA GLY A 98 13.00 -1.55 -12.43
C GLY A 98 13.41 -0.27 -11.70
N ASP A 99 14.23 0.51 -12.40
CA ASP A 99 14.83 1.74 -11.92
C ASP A 99 13.89 2.91 -12.28
N GLY A 100 13.10 3.38 -11.30
CA GLY A 100 12.40 4.68 -11.29
C GLY A 100 11.67 5.11 -12.56
#